data_AF-A0A7U9NGA0-F1
#
_entry.id   AF-A0A7U9NGA0-F1
#
_cell.length_a   1.000
_cell.length_b   1.000
_cell.length_c   1.000
_cell.angle_alpha   90.00
_cell.angle_beta   90.00
_cell.angle_gamma   90.00
#
_symmetry.space_group_name_H-M   'P 1'
#
loop_
_entity.id
_entity.type
_entity.pdbx_description
1 polymer ?
#
loop_
_entity_poly.entity_id
_entity_poly.type
_entity_poly.pdbx_seq_one_letter_code
_entity_poly.pdbx_strand_id
1 'polypeptide(L)'
;MLQVYIWGAGNCVRQVAEEIDLTKAEIAGILDQDERKQGTELFPSLFVCSPQEIQGKDFDYVVVSIKNYESVEKECVRLGIAPEKVICYWKEGADDSIFVRRAERIEKLVKEKNIFRCRLDSAPYEWEIEASPRILRGTELLEKIYADHSSLCRFGDGEFEMIREKERPWFQKSDPELSRRLKEVLFSEDSGINIAVAQNFVGLEQYKEAAADAIREYMYGDTRREILQLLNSQRCYYDTYVTRPYIIYKDKKNADEIFPLFKKIWNCREVVIVEGEYSRIGIGNDLMKNARSLSRILCPSQNAWDKYQEILHEVLCRVSRQSLICISLGPSATVLAYDLAKEGYQALDIGQLDNEYEWYLREAEERIEIPGKMVAEIAAEQKFEIADEAVYKNQIIARIV
;
A
#
# COMPACT_ATOMS: atom_id res chain seq x y z
N MET A 1 -17.92 -13.25 29.36
CA MET A 1 -17.07 -12.06 29.41
C MET A 1 -16.90 -11.72 30.88
N LEU A 2 -15.67 -11.52 31.34
CA LEU A 2 -15.38 -11.23 32.73
C LEU A 2 -15.92 -9.83 33.09
N GLN A 3 -16.61 -9.70 34.21
CA GLN A 3 -17.16 -8.44 34.68
C GLN A 3 -16.14 -7.71 35.55
N VAL A 4 -15.72 -6.52 35.13
CA VAL A 4 -14.63 -5.78 35.76
C VAL A 4 -15.13 -4.41 36.23
N TYR A 5 -14.84 -4.08 37.48
CA TYR A 5 -14.96 -2.72 38.00
C TYR A 5 -13.59 -2.05 38.06
N ILE A 6 -13.50 -0.76 37.72
CA ILE A 6 -12.26 0.00 37.89
C ILE A 6 -12.38 0.88 39.12
N TRP A 7 -11.49 0.69 40.10
CA TRP A 7 -11.45 1.53 41.29
C TRP A 7 -10.46 2.69 41.11
N GLY A 8 -11.00 3.90 41.11
CA GLY A 8 -10.31 5.18 41.02
C GLY A 8 -10.69 5.95 39.76
N ALA A 9 -11.50 7.00 39.93
CA ALA A 9 -11.91 7.95 38.88
C ALA A 9 -10.92 9.12 38.77
N GLY A 10 -9.62 8.82 38.81
CA GLY A 10 -8.54 9.82 38.73
C GLY A 10 -7.93 9.91 37.33
N ASN A 11 -6.77 10.58 37.22
CA ASN A 11 -6.06 10.77 35.95
C ASN A 11 -5.65 9.46 35.25
N CYS A 12 -5.54 8.37 35.99
CA CYS A 12 -5.09 7.08 35.48
C CYS A 12 -6.23 6.18 34.97
N VAL A 13 -7.50 6.51 35.23
CA VAL A 13 -8.64 5.64 34.91
C VAL A 13 -8.75 5.36 33.41
N ARG A 14 -8.54 6.38 32.56
CA ARG A 14 -8.60 6.24 31.11
C ARG A 14 -7.49 5.33 30.59
N GLN A 15 -6.26 5.56 31.06
CA GLN A 15 -5.13 4.71 30.71
C GLN A 15 -5.38 3.25 31.10
N VAL A 16 -5.85 2.98 32.31
CA VAL A 16 -6.08 1.61 32.77
C VAL A 16 -7.25 0.95 32.05
N ALA A 17 -8.33 1.70 31.78
CA ALA A 17 -9.47 1.21 31.00
C ALA A 17 -9.07 0.81 29.56
N GLU A 18 -8.20 1.59 28.92
CA GLU A 18 -7.68 1.29 27.57
C GLU A 18 -6.81 0.02 27.52
N GLU A 19 -6.27 -0.41 28.66
CA GLU A 19 -5.41 -1.59 28.74
C GLU A 19 -6.20 -2.85 29.10
N ILE A 20 -7.51 -2.76 29.42
CA ILE A 20 -8.37 -3.95 29.63
C ILE A 20 -8.71 -4.56 28.26
N ASP A 21 -8.47 -5.86 28.12
CA ASP A 21 -8.77 -6.62 26.92
C ASP A 21 -10.28 -6.86 26.80
N LEU A 22 -10.95 -6.02 26.01
CA LEU A 22 -12.41 -6.07 25.82
C LEU A 22 -12.91 -7.33 25.09
N THR A 23 -12.01 -8.19 24.58
CA THR A 23 -12.40 -9.52 24.08
C THR A 23 -12.61 -10.52 25.22
N LYS A 24 -12.01 -10.26 26.39
CA LYS A 24 -12.09 -11.10 27.59
C LYS A 24 -12.99 -10.52 28.66
N ALA A 25 -13.01 -9.19 28.80
CA ALA A 25 -13.63 -8.48 29.91
C ALA A 25 -14.54 -7.32 29.47
N GLU A 26 -15.54 -7.02 30.30
CA GLU A 26 -16.43 -5.87 30.17
C GLU A 26 -16.23 -4.96 31.39
N ILE A 27 -16.16 -3.64 31.16
CA ILE A 27 -16.08 -2.67 32.25
C ILE A 27 -17.50 -2.37 32.73
N ALA A 28 -17.89 -2.96 33.86
CA ALA A 28 -19.23 -2.86 34.43
C ALA A 28 -19.49 -1.55 35.20
N GLY A 29 -18.43 -0.81 35.55
CA GLY A 29 -18.55 0.46 36.25
C GLY A 29 -17.23 0.97 36.83
N ILE A 30 -17.28 2.19 37.36
CA ILE A 30 -16.12 2.85 37.97
C ILE A 30 -16.47 3.17 39.42
N LEU A 31 -15.55 2.88 40.34
CA LEU A 31 -15.74 3.10 41.78
C LEU A 31 -14.82 4.23 42.23
N ASP A 32 -15.31 5.19 43.03
CA ASP A 32 -14.46 6.19 43.67
C ASP A 32 -15.04 6.61 45.03
N GLN A 33 -14.17 6.72 46.04
CA GLN A 33 -14.55 7.15 47.39
C GLN A 33 -14.90 8.64 47.45
N ASP A 34 -14.45 9.45 46.49
CA ASP A 34 -14.79 10.87 46.43
C ASP A 34 -16.26 11.05 45.99
N GLU A 35 -17.15 11.32 46.95
CA GLU A 35 -18.57 11.55 46.73
C GLU A 35 -18.85 12.60 45.66
N ARG A 36 -17.95 13.58 45.47
CA ARG A 36 -18.12 14.63 44.45
C ARG A 36 -18.00 14.12 43.03
N LYS A 37 -17.35 12.96 42.84
CA LYS A 37 -17.22 12.33 41.52
C LYS A 37 -18.37 11.37 41.24
N GLN A 38 -19.08 10.90 42.25
CA GLN A 38 -20.14 9.92 42.08
C GLN A 38 -21.30 10.52 41.25
N GLY A 39 -21.88 9.70 40.37
CA GLY A 39 -22.88 10.12 39.39
C GLY A 39 -22.32 10.85 38.16
N THR A 40 -21.01 11.11 38.09
CA THR A 40 -20.39 11.66 36.87
C THR A 40 -20.15 10.56 35.83
N GLU A 41 -20.38 10.89 34.56
CA GLU A 41 -20.09 10.01 33.43
C GLU A 41 -18.64 10.21 32.96
N LEU A 42 -17.82 9.16 33.03
CA LEU A 42 -16.41 9.21 32.60
C LEU A 42 -16.19 8.63 31.21
N PHE A 43 -16.97 7.62 30.85
CA PHE A 43 -17.01 6.97 29.55
C PHE A 43 -18.48 6.82 29.15
N PRO A 44 -18.79 6.66 27.86
CA PRO A 44 -20.17 6.49 27.41
C PRO A 44 -20.88 5.39 28.20
N SER A 45 -21.97 5.75 28.88
CA SER A 45 -22.80 4.87 29.73
C SER A 45 -22.12 4.29 30.98
N LEU A 46 -20.94 4.78 31.38
CA LEU A 46 -20.25 4.37 32.61
C LEU A 46 -20.16 5.52 33.60
N PHE A 47 -20.96 5.42 34.66
CA PHE A 47 -21.01 6.37 35.77
C PHE A 47 -20.08 5.95 36.90
N VAL A 48 -19.53 6.95 37.60
CA VAL A 48 -18.80 6.72 38.85
C VAL A 48 -19.80 6.40 39.95
N CYS A 49 -19.63 5.25 40.57
CA CYS A 49 -20.44 4.73 41.66
C CYS A 49 -19.68 4.80 42.98
N SER A 50 -20.44 4.75 44.07
CA SER A 50 -19.91 4.56 45.40
C SER A 50 -19.34 3.13 45.53
N PRO A 51 -18.15 2.92 46.14
CA PRO A 51 -17.59 1.58 46.29
C PRO A 51 -18.49 0.60 47.06
N GLN A 52 -19.34 1.10 47.96
CA GLN A 52 -20.32 0.32 48.70
C GLN A 52 -21.33 -0.37 47.76
N GLU A 53 -21.60 0.20 46.59
CA GLU A 53 -22.53 -0.38 45.62
C GLU A 53 -22.02 -1.69 45.00
N ILE A 54 -20.75 -2.05 45.20
CA ILE A 54 -20.23 -3.34 44.75
C ILE A 54 -20.77 -4.50 45.61
N GLN A 55 -21.26 -4.22 46.82
CA GLN A 55 -21.79 -5.25 47.72
C GLN A 55 -23.07 -5.85 47.14
N GLY A 56 -23.07 -7.17 46.96
CA GLY A 56 -24.20 -7.91 46.37
C GLY A 56 -24.27 -7.86 44.84
N LYS A 57 -23.27 -7.29 44.16
CA LYS A 57 -23.11 -7.41 42.70
C LYS A 57 -22.21 -8.60 42.36
N ASP A 58 -22.52 -9.26 41.25
CA ASP A 58 -21.64 -10.28 40.66
C ASP A 58 -20.55 -9.60 39.82
N PHE A 59 -19.29 -9.88 40.15
CA PHE A 59 -18.12 -9.40 39.41
C PHE A 59 -16.94 -10.39 39.53
N ASP A 60 -16.06 -10.35 38.54
CA ASP A 60 -14.84 -11.16 38.49
C ASP A 60 -13.66 -10.41 39.09
N TYR A 61 -13.44 -9.16 38.68
CA TYR A 61 -12.29 -8.37 39.14
C TYR A 61 -12.63 -6.92 39.50
N VAL A 62 -11.86 -6.38 40.45
CA VAL A 62 -11.71 -4.95 40.72
C VAL A 62 -10.31 -4.53 40.35
N VAL A 63 -10.17 -3.73 39.31
CA VAL A 63 -8.89 -3.18 38.86
C VAL A 63 -8.64 -1.84 39.54
N VAL A 64 -7.61 -1.76 40.38
CA VAL A 64 -7.23 -0.52 41.04
C VAL A 64 -6.37 0.33 40.09
N SER A 65 -6.92 1.47 39.66
CA SER A 65 -6.27 2.36 38.69
C SER A 65 -5.33 3.39 39.32
N ILE A 66 -5.36 3.55 40.65
CA ILE A 66 -4.59 4.56 41.37
C ILE A 66 -3.18 4.05 41.68
N LYS A 67 -2.16 4.89 41.50
CA LYS A 67 -0.75 4.52 41.75
C LYS A 67 -0.44 4.22 43.23
N ASN A 68 -1.03 4.97 44.15
CA ASN A 68 -0.93 4.74 45.60
C ASN A 68 -2.09 3.83 46.05
N TYR A 69 -2.03 2.56 45.66
CA TYR A 69 -3.14 1.61 45.75
C TYR A 69 -3.35 1.01 47.15
N GLU A 70 -2.43 1.20 48.11
CA GLU A 70 -2.47 0.52 49.42
C GLU A 70 -3.70 0.91 50.26
N SER A 71 -4.20 2.14 50.11
CA SER A 71 -5.44 2.57 50.75
C SER A 71 -6.67 1.87 50.16
N VAL A 72 -6.66 1.64 48.85
CA VAL A 72 -7.74 0.97 48.12
C VAL A 72 -7.75 -0.53 48.43
N GLU A 73 -6.59 -1.20 48.47
CA GLU A 73 -6.49 -2.61 48.89
C GLU A 73 -7.10 -2.81 50.28
N LYS A 74 -6.76 -1.93 51.24
CA LYS A 74 -7.34 -1.98 52.60
C LYS A 74 -8.86 -1.80 52.60
N GLU A 75 -9.38 -0.92 51.74
CA GLU A 75 -10.83 -0.74 51.63
C GLU A 75 -11.51 -1.95 50.98
N CYS A 76 -10.91 -2.55 49.95
CA CYS A 76 -11.43 -3.76 49.33
C CYS A 76 -11.60 -4.88 50.38
N VAL A 77 -10.62 -5.04 51.29
CA VAL A 77 -10.71 -5.98 52.42
C VAL A 77 -11.87 -5.64 53.35
N ARG A 78 -12.08 -4.36 53.69
CA ARG A 78 -13.20 -3.93 54.54
C ARG A 78 -14.56 -4.18 53.91
N LEU A 79 -14.67 -4.05 52.59
CA LEU A 79 -15.88 -4.33 51.83
C LEU A 79 -16.11 -5.83 51.60
N GLY A 80 -15.18 -6.69 52.02
CA GLY A 80 -15.28 -8.15 51.87
C GLY A 80 -14.92 -8.65 50.48
N ILE A 81 -14.19 -7.87 49.68
CA ILE A 81 -13.72 -8.28 48.36
C ILE A 81 -12.53 -9.22 48.54
N ALA A 82 -12.62 -10.41 47.95
CA ALA A 82 -11.57 -11.42 48.03
C ALA A 82 -10.27 -10.90 47.36
N PRO A 83 -9.08 -11.05 47.98
CA PRO A 83 -7.83 -10.51 47.46
C PRO A 83 -7.50 -10.96 46.02
N GLU A 84 -7.85 -12.19 45.65
CA GLU A 84 -7.66 -12.75 44.30
C GLU A 84 -8.50 -12.06 43.23
N LYS A 85 -9.57 -11.35 43.62
CA LYS A 85 -10.38 -10.52 42.71
C LYS A 85 -9.85 -9.10 42.58
N VAL A 86 -8.83 -8.70 43.33
CA VAL A 86 -8.30 -7.33 43.30
C VAL A 86 -7.01 -7.30 42.49
N ILE A 87 -7.04 -6.60 41.37
CA ILE A 87 -5.87 -6.41 40.51
C ILE A 87 -5.36 -4.98 40.67
N CYS A 88 -4.23 -4.83 41.33
CA CYS A 88 -3.54 -3.54 41.41
C CYS A 88 -2.70 -3.34 40.15
N TYR A 89 -3.18 -2.54 39.19
CA TYR A 89 -2.54 -2.39 37.87
C TYR A 89 -1.06 -1.97 37.92
N TRP A 90 -0.69 -1.19 38.94
CA TRP A 90 0.69 -0.68 39.11
C TRP A 90 1.59 -1.59 39.96
N LYS A 91 1.07 -2.70 40.48
CA LYS A 91 1.80 -3.62 41.37
C LYS A 91 2.60 -4.62 40.53
N GLU A 92 3.86 -4.81 40.88
CA GLU A 92 4.71 -5.82 40.24
C GLU A 92 4.17 -7.22 40.52
N GLY A 93 4.09 -8.07 39.48
CA GLY A 93 3.56 -9.43 39.59
C GLY A 93 2.04 -9.53 39.79
N ALA A 94 1.28 -8.45 39.56
CA ALA A 94 -0.18 -8.52 39.50
C ALA A 94 -0.66 -9.43 38.35
N ASP A 95 -1.86 -9.99 38.51
CA ASP A 95 -2.53 -10.76 37.45
C ASP A 95 -2.71 -9.86 36.21
N ASP A 96 -2.18 -10.32 35.07
CA ASP A 96 -2.24 -9.62 33.79
C ASP A 96 -3.18 -10.26 32.75
N SER A 97 -3.93 -11.29 33.16
CA SER A 97 -4.73 -12.12 32.26
C SER A 97 -5.84 -11.36 31.50
N ILE A 98 -6.36 -10.31 32.12
CA ILE A 98 -7.44 -9.46 31.60
C ILE A 98 -6.96 -8.21 30.88
N PHE A 99 -5.64 -7.94 30.84
CA PHE A 99 -5.10 -6.79 30.12
C PHE A 99 -4.63 -7.17 28.71
N VAL A 100 -4.58 -6.18 27.83
CA VAL A 100 -3.81 -6.24 26.59
C VAL A 100 -2.36 -6.48 26.99
N ARG A 101 -1.67 -7.41 26.33
CA ARG A 101 -0.27 -7.70 26.66
C ARG A 101 0.55 -6.44 26.45
N ARG A 102 1.24 -5.97 27.50
CA ARG A 102 2.07 -4.75 27.46
C ARG A 102 3.05 -4.72 26.28
N ALA A 103 3.58 -5.87 25.89
CA ALA A 103 4.43 -6.01 24.70
C ALA A 103 3.70 -5.63 23.40
N GLU A 104 2.48 -6.11 23.20
CA GLU A 104 1.63 -5.79 22.03
C GLU A 104 1.26 -4.30 22.00
N ARG A 105 0.98 -3.70 23.16
CA ARG A 105 0.72 -2.26 23.28
C ARG A 105 1.96 -1.44 22.95
N ILE A 106 3.13 -1.82 23.47
CA ILE A 106 4.40 -1.15 23.14
C ILE A 106 4.66 -1.24 21.64
N GLU A 107 4.47 -2.40 21.03
CA GLU A 107 4.62 -2.57 19.58
C GLU A 107 3.69 -1.65 18.79
N LYS A 108 2.41 -1.56 19.19
CA LYS A 108 1.43 -0.64 18.58
C LYS A 108 1.88 0.82 18.70
N LEU A 109 2.31 1.26 19.88
CA LEU A 109 2.77 2.64 20.12
C LEU A 109 4.06 2.95 19.35
N VAL A 110 4.97 1.98 19.22
CA VAL A 110 6.18 2.12 18.39
C VAL A 110 5.80 2.29 16.92
N LYS A 111 4.84 1.49 16.42
CA LYS A 111 4.35 1.60 15.04
C LYS A 111 3.68 2.96 14.78
N GLU A 112 2.82 3.41 15.69
CA GLU A 112 2.16 4.73 15.60
C GLU A 112 3.17 5.89 15.65
N LYS A 113 4.15 5.83 16.56
CA LYS A 113 5.25 6.80 16.62
C LYS A 113 6.03 6.85 15.31
N ASN A 114 6.29 5.71 14.68
CA ASN A 114 7.00 5.65 13.40
C ASN A 114 6.18 6.30 12.27
N ILE A 115 4.86 6.11 12.24
CA ILE A 115 3.96 6.78 11.28
C ILE A 115 4.08 8.30 11.43
N PHE A 116 3.92 8.84 12.65
CA PHE A 116 4.03 10.29 12.87
C PHE A 116 5.41 10.85 12.54
N ARG A 117 6.48 10.08 12.78
CA ARG A 117 7.83 10.46 12.38
C ARG A 117 7.96 10.59 10.86
N CYS A 118 7.39 9.66 10.09
CA CYS A 118 7.42 9.71 8.63
C CYS A 118 6.55 10.86 8.08
N ARG A 119 5.40 11.12 8.70
CA ARG A 119 4.56 12.29 8.36
C ARG A 119 5.28 13.60 8.60
N LEU A 120 5.95 13.76 9.74
CA LEU A 120 6.71 14.98 10.05
C LEU A 120 7.86 15.20 9.07
N ASP A 121 8.56 14.13 8.68
CA ASP A 121 9.64 14.17 7.69
C ASP A 121 9.14 14.52 6.27
N SER A 122 7.94 14.08 5.90
CA SER A 122 7.32 14.37 4.61
C SER A 122 6.65 15.75 4.54
N ALA A 123 6.22 16.30 5.68
CA ALA A 123 5.41 17.51 5.75
C ALA A 123 5.97 18.74 5.01
N PRO A 124 7.29 19.07 5.04
CA PRO A 124 7.80 20.21 4.30
C PRO A 124 7.61 20.11 2.78
N TYR A 125 7.59 18.89 2.22
CA TYR A 125 7.33 18.66 0.81
C TYR A 125 5.84 18.75 0.52
N GLU A 126 5.00 18.08 1.32
CA GLU A 126 3.53 18.10 1.18
C GLU A 126 2.94 19.51 1.37
N TRP A 127 3.61 20.39 2.12
CA TRP A 127 3.25 21.81 2.28
C TRP A 127 3.90 22.74 1.25
N GLU A 128 4.61 22.19 0.27
CA GLU A 128 5.30 22.94 -0.80
C GLU A 128 6.35 23.94 -0.27
N ILE A 129 6.91 23.69 0.92
CA ILE A 129 8.02 24.46 1.48
C ILE A 129 9.34 24.02 0.85
N GLU A 130 9.54 22.71 0.72
CA GLU A 130 10.70 22.12 0.06
C GLU A 130 10.41 21.84 -1.42
N ALA A 131 11.45 22.02 -2.24
CA ALA A 131 11.33 21.79 -3.67
C ALA A 131 11.04 20.31 -4.00
N SER A 132 10.05 20.10 -4.85
CA SER A 132 9.64 18.78 -5.35
C SER A 132 9.67 18.75 -6.87
N PRO A 133 9.89 17.59 -7.51
CA PRO A 133 9.87 17.49 -8.96
C PRO A 133 8.48 17.85 -9.52
N ARG A 134 8.45 18.51 -10.67
CA ARG A 134 7.19 18.80 -11.35
C ARG A 134 6.70 17.54 -12.06
N ILE A 135 5.61 16.97 -11.55
CA ILE A 135 4.98 15.76 -12.08
C ILE A 135 3.58 16.13 -12.61
N LEU A 136 3.37 15.92 -13.91
CA LEU A 136 2.12 16.18 -14.62
C LEU A 136 1.17 14.98 -14.50
N ARG A 137 -0.13 15.24 -14.62
CA ARG A 137 -1.18 14.24 -14.39
C ARG A 137 -1.17 13.13 -15.43
N GLY A 138 -1.64 11.95 -15.02
CA GLY A 138 -1.78 10.79 -15.91
C GLY A 138 -2.71 11.04 -17.10
N THR A 139 -3.75 11.87 -16.95
CA THR A 139 -4.65 12.22 -18.06
C THR A 139 -3.93 12.99 -19.17
N GLU A 140 -3.11 13.97 -18.80
CA GLU A 140 -2.28 14.76 -19.74
C GLU A 140 -1.28 13.87 -20.48
N LEU A 141 -0.67 12.91 -19.78
CA LEU A 141 0.21 11.91 -20.38
C LEU A 141 -0.51 11.08 -21.45
N LEU A 142 -1.68 10.52 -21.13
CA LEU A 142 -2.41 9.65 -22.03
C LEU A 142 -2.97 10.40 -23.24
N GLU A 143 -3.41 11.65 -23.05
CA GLU A 143 -3.81 12.53 -24.16
C GLU A 143 -2.64 12.82 -25.11
N LYS A 144 -1.45 13.09 -24.56
CA LYS A 144 -0.23 13.26 -25.35
C LYS A 144 0.13 12.00 -26.12
N ILE A 145 0.22 10.84 -25.45
CA ILE A 145 0.52 9.54 -26.06
C ILE A 145 -0.46 9.22 -27.20
N TYR A 146 -1.74 9.52 -27.00
CA TYR A 146 -2.75 9.34 -28.05
C TYR A 146 -2.51 10.27 -29.25
N ALA A 147 -2.09 11.51 -29.01
CA ALA A 147 -1.93 12.52 -30.05
C ALA A 147 -0.64 12.36 -30.88
N ASP A 148 0.48 12.00 -30.24
CA ASP A 148 1.81 12.00 -30.89
C ASP A 148 2.48 10.62 -31.00
N HIS A 149 1.82 9.57 -30.51
CA HIS A 149 2.31 8.19 -30.53
C HIS A 149 3.63 7.98 -29.79
N SER A 150 3.95 8.84 -28.82
CA SER A 150 5.12 8.66 -27.95
C SER A 150 5.03 7.40 -27.08
N SER A 151 6.20 6.93 -26.63
CA SER A 151 6.38 5.78 -25.75
C SER A 151 6.35 6.19 -24.28
N LEU A 152 6.24 5.22 -23.37
CA LEU A 152 6.17 5.46 -21.92
C LEU A 152 7.14 4.56 -21.17
N CYS A 153 8.04 5.18 -20.42
CA CYS A 153 8.92 4.53 -19.44
C CYS A 153 8.55 5.03 -18.05
N ARG A 154 8.36 4.13 -17.09
CA ARG A 154 7.90 4.46 -15.75
C ARG A 154 8.94 4.13 -14.68
N PHE A 155 8.95 4.94 -13.63
CA PHE A 155 9.82 4.80 -12.46
C PHE A 155 8.96 4.86 -11.20
N GLY A 156 8.68 3.68 -10.65
CA GLY A 156 8.15 3.48 -9.31
C GLY A 156 9.26 3.31 -8.29
N ASP A 157 8.87 2.89 -7.09
CA ASP A 157 9.78 2.54 -6.00
C ASP A 157 10.72 1.39 -6.38
N GLY A 158 10.22 0.40 -7.12
CA GLY A 158 11.04 -0.71 -7.64
C GLY A 158 12.22 -0.24 -8.50
N GLU A 159 11.98 0.62 -9.49
CA GLU A 159 13.04 1.11 -10.39
C GLU A 159 14.05 1.99 -9.65
N PHE A 160 13.61 2.87 -8.73
CA PHE A 160 14.55 3.67 -7.94
C PHE A 160 15.42 2.82 -7.01
N GLU A 161 14.89 1.75 -6.42
CA GLU A 161 15.73 0.83 -5.65
C GLU A 161 16.72 0.07 -6.51
N MET A 162 16.36 -0.34 -7.73
CA MET A 162 17.31 -0.94 -8.67
C MET A 162 18.45 0.03 -9.01
N ILE A 163 18.14 1.31 -9.27
CA ILE A 163 19.14 2.37 -9.51
C ILE A 163 20.08 2.55 -8.31
N ARG A 164 19.56 2.37 -7.09
CA ARG A 164 20.29 2.46 -5.82
C ARG A 164 20.95 1.14 -5.42
N GLU A 165 20.85 0.10 -6.25
CA GLU A 165 21.40 -1.24 -6.03
C GLU A 165 20.90 -1.87 -4.71
N LYS A 166 19.60 -1.70 -4.43
CA LYS A 166 18.91 -2.25 -3.26
C LYS A 166 17.89 -3.31 -3.67
N GLU A 167 17.84 -4.40 -2.91
CA GLU A 167 16.82 -5.43 -3.07
C GLU A 167 15.48 -4.95 -2.49
N ARG A 168 14.43 -4.89 -3.32
CA ARG A 168 13.08 -4.52 -2.90
C ARG A 168 11.98 -5.27 -3.65
N PRO A 169 11.85 -5.16 -5.00
CA PRO A 169 10.88 -5.96 -5.71
C PRO A 169 11.29 -7.43 -5.63
N TRP A 170 10.48 -8.24 -4.97
CA TRP A 170 10.75 -9.68 -4.80
C TRP A 170 10.86 -10.43 -6.14
N PHE A 171 10.34 -9.84 -7.23
CA PHE A 171 10.33 -10.40 -8.57
C PHE A 171 11.52 -9.98 -9.44
N GLN A 172 12.45 -9.15 -8.95
CA GLN A 172 13.63 -8.74 -9.71
C GLN A 172 14.82 -8.48 -8.78
N LYS A 173 15.83 -9.35 -8.86
CA LYS A 173 17.11 -9.15 -8.17
C LYS A 173 17.83 -7.90 -8.67
N SER A 174 18.64 -7.31 -7.80
CA SER A 174 19.53 -6.20 -8.16
C SER A 174 20.59 -6.65 -9.18
N ASP A 175 20.84 -5.80 -10.17
CA ASP A 175 21.84 -6.03 -11.22
C ASP A 175 22.50 -4.68 -11.59
N PRO A 176 23.84 -4.57 -11.58
CA PRO A 176 24.53 -3.32 -11.89
C PRO A 176 24.27 -2.80 -13.32
N GLU A 177 24.08 -3.70 -14.29
CA GLU A 177 23.78 -3.29 -15.66
C GLU A 177 22.34 -2.79 -15.75
N LEU A 178 21.38 -3.43 -15.07
CA LEU A 178 20.01 -2.89 -14.94
C LEU A 178 20.01 -1.49 -14.31
N SER A 179 20.75 -1.29 -13.21
CA SER A 179 20.91 0.00 -12.55
C SER A 179 21.44 1.06 -13.53
N ARG A 180 22.50 0.74 -14.28
CA ARG A 180 23.09 1.63 -15.29
C ARG A 180 22.08 1.97 -16.40
N ARG A 181 21.35 0.98 -16.90
CA ARG A 181 20.35 1.13 -17.97
C ARG A 181 19.16 1.96 -17.51
N LEU A 182 18.64 1.75 -16.31
CA LEU A 182 17.57 2.57 -15.73
C LEU A 182 17.98 4.04 -15.58
N LYS A 183 19.23 4.31 -15.16
CA LYS A 183 19.78 5.68 -15.14
C LYS A 183 19.79 6.29 -16.54
N GLU A 184 20.24 5.55 -17.55
CA GLU A 184 20.24 6.00 -18.94
C GLU A 184 18.82 6.38 -19.42
N VAL A 185 17.82 5.56 -19.11
CA VAL A 185 16.42 5.86 -19.44
C VAL A 185 15.94 7.12 -18.70
N LEU A 186 16.23 7.24 -17.40
CA LEU A 186 15.80 8.39 -16.58
C LEU A 186 16.36 9.73 -17.10
N PHE A 187 17.60 9.72 -17.60
CA PHE A 187 18.28 10.88 -18.17
C PHE A 187 17.99 11.10 -19.67
N SER A 188 17.15 10.28 -20.30
CA SER A 188 16.78 10.46 -21.70
C SER A 188 16.07 11.80 -21.94
N GLU A 189 16.56 12.57 -22.91
CA GLU A 189 15.94 13.81 -23.41
C GLU A 189 15.14 13.61 -24.71
N ASP A 190 14.95 12.35 -25.13
CA ASP A 190 14.18 12.03 -26.33
C ASP A 190 12.70 12.40 -26.15
N SER A 191 12.20 13.32 -26.99
CA SER A 191 10.82 13.83 -26.91
C SER A 191 9.77 12.79 -27.31
N GLY A 192 10.17 11.71 -27.98
CA GLY A 192 9.33 10.55 -28.28
C GLY A 192 9.16 9.60 -27.10
N ILE A 193 9.83 9.85 -25.96
CA ILE A 193 9.81 8.98 -24.78
C ILE A 193 9.35 9.78 -23.56
N ASN A 194 8.17 9.46 -23.03
CA ASN A 194 7.69 10.03 -21.79
C ASN A 194 8.32 9.31 -20.61
N ILE A 195 8.88 10.08 -19.69
CA ILE A 195 9.42 9.58 -18.42
C ILE A 195 8.42 9.91 -17.32
N ALA A 196 7.87 8.86 -16.71
CA ALA A 196 6.94 8.99 -15.60
C ALA A 196 7.59 8.56 -14.28
N VAL A 197 7.35 9.31 -13.21
CA VAL A 197 7.92 9.15 -11.87
C VAL A 197 6.79 9.08 -10.86
N ALA A 198 6.93 8.24 -9.83
CA ALA A 198 5.93 8.15 -8.76
C ALA A 198 5.71 9.50 -8.07
N GLN A 199 4.45 9.95 -8.02
CA GLN A 199 4.07 11.12 -7.24
C GLN A 199 4.05 10.79 -5.74
N ASN A 200 5.24 10.70 -5.16
CA ASN A 200 5.50 10.37 -3.76
C ASN A 200 5.93 11.59 -2.92
N PHE A 201 5.83 12.80 -3.48
CA PHE A 201 6.38 14.02 -2.88
C PHE A 201 5.29 14.94 -2.33
N VAL A 202 4.20 15.10 -3.07
CA VAL A 202 3.11 16.03 -2.78
C VAL A 202 1.75 15.42 -3.10
N GLY A 203 0.66 16.04 -2.62
CA GLY A 203 -0.71 15.64 -2.97
C GLY A 203 -1.12 14.29 -2.41
N LEU A 204 -0.53 13.84 -1.29
CA LEU A 204 -0.80 12.50 -0.74
C LEU A 204 -2.20 12.38 -0.12
N GLU A 205 -2.89 13.50 0.13
CA GLU A 205 -4.24 13.57 0.68
C GLU A 205 -5.31 12.95 -0.23
N GLN A 206 -5.03 12.78 -1.53
CA GLN A 206 -5.93 12.08 -2.46
C GLN A 206 -5.96 10.56 -2.23
N TYR A 207 -4.93 10.01 -1.58
CA TYR A 207 -4.81 8.58 -1.28
C TYR A 207 -5.45 8.21 0.04
N LYS A 208 -5.83 6.93 0.19
CA LYS A 208 -6.21 6.32 1.47
C LYS A 208 -5.06 6.46 2.47
N GLU A 209 -5.39 6.64 3.74
CA GLU A 209 -4.41 6.96 4.78
C GLU A 209 -3.27 5.94 4.87
N ALA A 210 -3.60 4.65 4.82
CA ALA A 210 -2.61 3.58 4.83
C ALA A 210 -1.66 3.60 3.62
N ALA A 211 -2.16 3.99 2.43
CA ALA A 211 -1.35 4.11 1.24
C ALA A 211 -0.44 5.36 1.30
N ALA A 212 -0.97 6.49 1.76
CA ALA A 212 -0.19 7.70 2.00
C ALA A 212 0.93 7.46 3.03
N ASP A 213 0.63 6.75 4.12
CA ASP A 213 1.63 6.41 5.14
C ASP A 213 2.70 5.44 4.61
N ALA A 214 2.33 4.46 3.78
CA ALA A 214 3.30 3.58 3.13
C ALA A 214 4.24 4.34 2.18
N ILE A 215 3.72 5.34 1.45
CA ILE A 215 4.53 6.24 0.61
C ILE A 215 5.49 7.07 1.49
N ARG A 216 5.00 7.65 2.59
CA ARG A 216 5.82 8.43 3.53
C ARG A 216 6.91 7.59 4.18
N GLU A 217 6.58 6.35 4.56
CA GLU A 217 7.55 5.40 5.10
C GLU A 217 8.62 5.06 4.07
N TYR A 218 8.24 4.81 2.81
CA TYR A 218 9.21 4.58 1.74
C TYR A 218 10.18 5.76 1.57
N MET A 219 9.63 6.97 1.49
CA MET A 219 10.39 8.19 1.23
C MET A 219 11.17 8.68 2.47
N TYR A 220 11.01 8.05 3.63
CA TYR A 220 11.63 8.50 4.87
C TYR A 220 13.16 8.58 4.80
N GLY A 221 13.73 9.67 5.31
CA GLY A 221 15.17 9.84 5.48
C GLY A 221 15.95 9.90 4.14
N ASP A 222 17.00 9.08 4.03
CA ASP A 222 17.94 9.14 2.91
C ASP A 222 17.30 8.78 1.55
N THR A 223 16.21 8.00 1.54
CA THR A 223 15.53 7.60 0.30
C THR A 223 15.03 8.80 -0.49
N ARG A 224 14.30 9.74 0.13
CA ARG A 224 13.83 10.94 -0.58
C ARG A 224 15.00 11.77 -1.10
N ARG A 225 16.04 11.98 -0.29
CA ARG A 225 17.22 12.75 -0.70
C ARG A 225 17.90 12.13 -1.93
N GLU A 226 18.13 10.83 -1.90
CA GLU A 226 18.80 10.10 -2.99
C GLU A 226 17.95 10.11 -4.27
N ILE A 227 16.63 9.94 -4.17
CA ILE A 227 15.73 10.03 -5.33
C ILE A 227 15.73 11.45 -5.91
N LEU A 228 15.62 12.49 -5.08
CA LEU A 228 15.65 13.87 -5.54
C LEU A 228 16.97 14.23 -6.24
N GLN A 229 18.10 13.65 -5.82
CA GLN A 229 19.40 13.84 -6.48
C GLN A 229 19.48 13.22 -7.87
N LEU A 230 18.63 12.24 -8.18
CA LEU A 230 18.55 11.61 -9.50
C LEU A 230 17.65 12.39 -10.47
N LEU A 231 16.73 13.20 -9.94
CA LEU A 231 15.74 13.91 -10.74
C LEU A 231 16.22 15.31 -11.15
N ASN A 232 15.96 15.68 -12.39
CA ASN A 232 16.27 17.00 -12.91
C ASN A 232 15.15 17.99 -12.52
N SER A 233 15.48 18.97 -11.67
CA SER A 233 14.54 19.98 -11.17
C SER A 233 13.96 20.90 -12.26
N GLN A 234 14.59 20.96 -13.45
CA GLN A 234 14.13 21.76 -14.58
C GLN A 234 13.23 20.96 -15.54
N ARG A 235 13.08 19.64 -15.33
CA ARG A 235 12.27 18.76 -16.18
C ARG A 235 10.87 18.60 -15.60
N CYS A 236 9.88 18.52 -16.49
CA CYS A 236 8.56 18.01 -16.15
C CYS A 236 8.53 16.50 -16.40
N TYR A 237 8.14 15.74 -15.39
CA TYR A 237 7.86 14.30 -15.46
C TYR A 237 6.35 14.08 -15.55
N TYR A 238 5.91 12.86 -15.82
CA TYR A 238 4.51 12.44 -15.71
C TYR A 238 4.30 11.51 -14.52
N ASP A 239 3.06 11.32 -14.09
CA ASP A 239 2.76 10.45 -12.95
C ASP A 239 2.82 8.96 -13.32
N THR A 240 3.67 8.19 -12.65
CA THR A 240 3.76 6.73 -12.82
C THR A 240 2.46 6.00 -12.43
N TYR A 241 1.69 6.59 -11.49
CA TYR A 241 0.43 6.05 -11.02
C TYR A 241 -0.70 6.18 -12.05
N VAL A 242 -0.40 6.69 -13.25
CA VAL A 242 -1.24 6.47 -14.43
C VAL A 242 -1.60 4.99 -14.60
N THR A 243 -0.72 4.06 -14.23
CA THR A 243 -0.98 2.60 -14.27
C THR A 243 -1.58 2.03 -12.99
N ARG A 244 -1.82 2.88 -11.98
CA ARG A 244 -2.36 2.52 -10.66
C ARG A 244 -3.52 3.43 -10.22
N PRO A 245 -4.55 3.62 -11.06
CA PRO A 245 -5.46 4.74 -10.87
C PRO A 245 -6.57 4.51 -9.84
N TYR A 246 -6.66 3.33 -9.22
CA TYR A 246 -7.83 2.92 -8.44
C TYR A 246 -7.54 2.66 -6.96
N ILE A 247 -6.83 1.57 -6.63
CA ILE A 247 -6.99 0.92 -5.32
C ILE A 247 -6.51 1.76 -4.13
N ILE A 248 -5.50 2.61 -4.36
CA ILE A 248 -4.90 3.48 -3.36
C ILE A 248 -5.66 4.81 -3.17
N TYR A 249 -6.52 5.19 -4.11
CA TYR A 249 -7.23 6.48 -4.07
C TYR A 249 -8.44 6.43 -3.14
N LYS A 250 -8.79 7.58 -2.54
CA LYS A 250 -10.01 7.72 -1.73
C LYS A 250 -11.28 7.71 -2.60
N ASP A 251 -11.19 8.27 -3.80
CA ASP A 251 -12.28 8.38 -4.77
C ASP A 251 -11.93 7.61 -6.05
N LYS A 252 -12.93 7.02 -6.71
CA LYS A 252 -12.81 6.27 -7.97
C LYS A 252 -12.65 7.17 -9.20
N LYS A 253 -12.88 8.49 -9.08
CA LYS A 253 -12.84 9.45 -10.19
C LYS A 253 -11.58 9.37 -11.05
N ASN A 254 -10.42 9.15 -10.43
CA ASN A 254 -9.16 9.02 -11.17
C ASN A 254 -9.18 7.80 -12.10
N ALA A 255 -9.70 6.65 -11.63
CA ALA A 255 -9.90 5.46 -12.46
C ALA A 255 -10.93 5.68 -13.58
N ASP A 256 -12.03 6.38 -13.29
CA ASP A 256 -13.07 6.71 -14.27
C ASP A 256 -12.55 7.54 -15.44
N GLU A 257 -11.53 8.38 -15.21
CA GLU A 257 -10.89 9.18 -16.26
C GLU A 257 -9.78 8.40 -17.00
N ILE A 258 -8.96 7.64 -16.27
CA ILE A 258 -7.75 6.99 -16.80
C ILE A 258 -8.07 5.76 -17.67
N PHE A 259 -8.96 4.87 -17.24
CA PHE A 259 -9.22 3.64 -18.00
C PHE A 259 -9.81 3.91 -19.40
N PRO A 260 -10.76 4.84 -19.60
CA PRO A 260 -11.22 5.20 -20.94
C PRO A 260 -10.11 5.76 -21.84
N LEU A 261 -9.18 6.55 -21.30
CA LEU A 261 -8.06 7.10 -22.07
C LEU A 261 -7.09 6.00 -22.53
N PHE A 262 -6.80 5.03 -21.67
CA PHE A 262 -6.05 3.84 -22.07
C PHE A 262 -6.78 3.05 -23.18
N LYS A 263 -8.09 2.79 -22.99
CA LYS A 263 -8.91 2.13 -24.02
C LYS A 263 -8.85 2.87 -25.36
N LYS A 264 -8.83 4.19 -25.34
CA LYS A 264 -8.69 5.02 -26.55
C LYS A 264 -7.37 4.80 -27.28
N ILE A 265 -6.25 4.59 -26.57
CA ILE A 265 -4.90 4.42 -27.14
C ILE A 265 -4.79 3.14 -27.98
N TRP A 266 -5.38 2.03 -27.55
CA TRP A 266 -5.33 0.75 -28.28
C TRP A 266 -6.56 0.46 -29.15
N ASN A 267 -7.53 1.39 -29.20
CA ASN A 267 -8.75 1.23 -29.98
C ASN A 267 -8.46 0.94 -31.47
N CYS A 268 -8.99 -0.16 -32.00
CA CYS A 268 -8.82 -0.61 -33.37
C CYS A 268 -7.35 -0.81 -33.81
N ARG A 269 -6.42 -1.03 -32.87
CA ARG A 269 -4.99 -1.30 -33.15
C ARG A 269 -4.63 -2.77 -32.97
N GLU A 270 -3.60 -3.19 -33.69
CA GLU A 270 -2.86 -4.40 -33.35
C GLU A 270 -2.03 -4.13 -32.09
N VAL A 271 -2.23 -4.94 -31.05
CA VAL A 271 -1.51 -4.81 -29.79
C VAL A 271 -0.72 -6.09 -29.51
N VAL A 272 0.55 -5.94 -29.16
CA VAL A 272 1.39 -7.03 -28.66
C VAL A 272 1.70 -6.77 -27.19
N ILE A 273 1.32 -7.72 -26.35
CA ILE A 273 1.58 -7.68 -24.91
C ILE A 273 2.86 -8.46 -24.63
N VAL A 274 3.83 -7.83 -23.98
CA VAL A 274 5.07 -8.46 -23.50
C VAL A 274 4.98 -8.52 -21.98
N GLU A 275 4.71 -9.71 -21.44
CA GLU A 275 4.30 -9.87 -20.03
C GLU A 275 4.87 -11.13 -19.38
N GLY A 276 4.91 -11.12 -18.05
CA GLY A 276 5.19 -12.34 -17.27
C GLY A 276 4.11 -13.40 -17.49
N GLU A 277 4.48 -14.67 -17.41
CA GLU A 277 3.60 -15.83 -17.66
C GLU A 277 2.25 -15.80 -16.92
N TYR A 278 2.20 -15.18 -15.75
CA TYR A 278 1.00 -15.12 -14.91
C TYR A 278 0.33 -13.73 -14.87
N SER A 279 0.82 -12.75 -15.63
CA SER A 279 0.19 -11.42 -15.71
C SER A 279 -1.17 -11.49 -16.40
N ARG A 280 -1.23 -12.15 -17.57
CA ARG A 280 -2.47 -12.45 -18.31
C ARG A 280 -3.37 -11.23 -18.52
N ILE A 281 -2.76 -10.11 -18.90
CA ILE A 281 -3.41 -8.80 -19.05
C ILE A 281 -4.60 -8.91 -20.00
N GLY A 282 -5.77 -8.42 -19.58
CA GLY A 282 -7.01 -8.40 -20.35
C GLY A 282 -7.73 -9.74 -20.46
N ILE A 283 -7.21 -10.85 -19.92
CA ILE A 283 -7.94 -12.13 -19.88
C ILE A 283 -9.03 -12.05 -18.81
N GLY A 284 -10.26 -12.42 -19.13
CA GLY A 284 -11.38 -12.41 -18.18
C GLY A 284 -12.00 -11.03 -17.91
N ASN A 285 -11.54 -9.97 -18.58
CA ASN A 285 -12.12 -8.62 -18.49
C ASN A 285 -12.14 -7.92 -19.87
N ASP A 286 -12.67 -6.70 -19.93
CA ASP A 286 -12.82 -5.94 -21.18
C ASP A 286 -11.81 -4.80 -21.37
N LEU A 287 -10.70 -4.77 -20.62
CA LEU A 287 -9.67 -3.72 -20.70
C LEU A 287 -9.15 -3.55 -22.14
N MET A 288 -8.86 -4.67 -22.80
CA MET A 288 -8.26 -4.73 -24.14
C MET A 288 -9.28 -5.06 -25.26
N LYS A 289 -10.59 -5.08 -24.95
CA LYS A 289 -11.63 -5.62 -25.85
C LYS A 289 -11.76 -4.86 -27.17
N ASN A 290 -11.41 -3.57 -27.18
CA ASN A 290 -11.51 -2.71 -28.36
C ASN A 290 -10.23 -2.68 -29.22
N ALA A 291 -9.20 -3.44 -28.87
CA ALA A 291 -8.09 -3.71 -29.77
C ALA A 291 -8.56 -4.48 -31.01
N ARG A 292 -7.93 -4.25 -32.17
CA ARG A 292 -8.20 -5.00 -33.41
C ARG A 292 -7.76 -6.45 -33.29
N SER A 293 -6.60 -6.67 -32.66
CA SER A 293 -6.08 -8.00 -32.34
C SER A 293 -5.09 -7.92 -31.19
N LEU A 294 -4.95 -9.03 -30.48
CA LEU A 294 -4.03 -9.19 -29.36
C LEU A 294 -3.11 -10.38 -29.62
N SER A 295 -1.81 -10.15 -29.45
CA SER A 295 -0.78 -11.19 -29.42
C SER A 295 0.08 -11.03 -28.17
N ARG A 296 0.76 -12.09 -27.75
CA ARG A 296 1.52 -12.14 -26.49
C ARG A 296 2.90 -12.74 -26.68
N ILE A 297 3.90 -12.10 -26.10
CA ILE A 297 5.23 -12.67 -25.86
C ILE A 297 5.31 -12.90 -24.36
N LEU A 298 5.38 -14.17 -23.96
CA LEU A 298 5.46 -14.53 -22.56
C LEU A 298 6.92 -14.57 -22.12
N CYS A 299 7.18 -13.98 -20.96
CA CYS A 299 8.50 -13.90 -20.35
C CYS A 299 8.46 -14.48 -18.92
N PRO A 300 9.63 -14.64 -18.27
CA PRO A 300 9.69 -15.05 -16.88
C PRO A 300 8.86 -14.14 -15.98
N SER A 301 8.15 -14.73 -15.01
CA SER A 301 7.38 -13.98 -14.00
C SER A 301 8.27 -13.29 -12.96
N GLN A 302 9.54 -13.69 -12.88
CA GLN A 302 10.57 -13.10 -12.02
C GLN A 302 11.89 -13.05 -12.78
N ASN A 303 12.74 -12.08 -12.45
CA ASN A 303 14.08 -11.88 -13.01
C ASN A 303 14.07 -11.83 -14.55
N ALA A 304 13.05 -11.18 -15.14
CA ALA A 304 12.95 -11.01 -16.59
C ALA A 304 14.20 -10.33 -17.19
N TRP A 305 14.93 -9.55 -16.39
CA TRP A 305 16.20 -8.94 -16.78
C TRP A 305 17.25 -9.97 -17.23
N ASP A 306 17.28 -11.16 -16.61
CA ASP A 306 18.22 -12.23 -16.96
C ASP A 306 18.03 -12.72 -18.41
N LYS A 307 16.86 -12.47 -18.99
CA LYS A 307 16.48 -12.81 -20.36
C LYS A 307 16.30 -11.61 -21.27
N TYR A 308 16.74 -10.41 -20.84
CA TYR A 308 16.47 -9.16 -21.53
C TYR A 308 16.80 -9.18 -23.04
N GLN A 309 17.98 -9.68 -23.40
CA GLN A 309 18.41 -9.72 -24.80
C GLN A 309 17.55 -10.66 -25.66
N GLU A 310 17.10 -11.79 -25.10
CA GLU A 310 16.20 -12.72 -25.78
C GLU A 310 14.81 -12.08 -25.95
N ILE A 311 14.31 -11.39 -24.92
CA ILE A 311 13.04 -10.66 -24.97
C ILE A 311 13.06 -9.57 -26.04
N LEU A 312 14.09 -8.72 -26.04
CA LEU A 312 14.25 -7.68 -27.04
C LEU A 312 14.31 -8.29 -28.45
N HIS A 313 15.12 -9.34 -28.65
CA HIS A 313 15.24 -10.03 -29.93
C HIS A 313 13.90 -10.56 -30.46
N GLU A 314 13.15 -11.28 -29.62
CA GLU A 314 11.85 -11.85 -30.02
C GLU A 314 10.83 -10.78 -30.42
N VAL A 315 10.84 -9.62 -29.73
CA VAL A 315 10.02 -8.47 -30.12
C VAL A 315 10.44 -7.94 -31.49
N LEU A 316 11.73 -7.66 -31.69
CA LEU A 316 12.26 -7.11 -32.95
C LEU A 316 12.01 -8.03 -34.15
N CYS A 317 12.05 -9.35 -33.95
CA CYS A 317 11.89 -10.32 -35.02
C CYS A 317 10.43 -10.60 -35.40
N ARG A 318 9.48 -10.45 -34.47
CA ARG A 318 8.08 -10.88 -34.70
C ARG A 318 7.08 -9.74 -34.80
N VAL A 319 7.38 -8.59 -34.19
CA VAL A 319 6.41 -7.52 -34.03
C VAL A 319 6.54 -6.49 -35.14
N SER A 320 5.41 -6.20 -35.80
CA SER A 320 5.32 -5.14 -36.80
C SER A 320 5.56 -3.77 -36.16
N ARG A 321 6.28 -2.90 -36.87
CA ARG A 321 6.53 -1.50 -36.45
C ARG A 321 5.25 -0.68 -36.24
N GLN A 322 4.13 -1.11 -36.82
CA GLN A 322 2.83 -0.44 -36.68
C GLN A 322 2.03 -0.89 -35.44
N SER A 323 2.41 -2.02 -34.84
CA SER A 323 1.74 -2.55 -33.65
C SER A 323 2.07 -1.69 -32.42
N LEU A 324 1.11 -1.55 -31.52
CA LEU A 324 1.35 -1.00 -30.19
C LEU A 324 1.95 -2.10 -29.30
N ILE A 325 3.06 -1.82 -28.64
CA ILE A 325 3.65 -2.76 -27.68
C ILE A 325 3.28 -2.31 -26.27
N CYS A 326 2.65 -3.20 -25.50
CA CYS A 326 2.29 -2.98 -24.11
C CYS A 326 3.09 -3.94 -23.22
N ILE A 327 3.82 -3.41 -22.24
CA ILE A 327 4.83 -4.18 -21.50
C ILE A 327 4.46 -4.21 -20.01
N SER A 328 4.58 -5.39 -19.38
CA SER A 328 4.43 -5.59 -17.95
C SER A 328 5.45 -6.61 -17.43
N LEU A 329 6.64 -6.10 -17.10
CA LEU A 329 7.83 -6.88 -16.73
C LEU A 329 8.69 -6.21 -15.64
N GLY A 330 8.06 -5.44 -14.74
CA GLY A 330 8.78 -4.73 -13.68
C GLY A 330 9.86 -3.78 -14.24
N PRO A 331 11.03 -3.67 -13.59
CA PRO A 331 12.12 -2.80 -14.06
C PRO A 331 12.60 -3.09 -15.49
N SER A 332 12.45 -4.33 -15.97
CA SER A 332 12.81 -4.68 -17.35
C SER A 332 11.88 -4.01 -18.36
N ALA A 333 10.63 -3.73 -17.99
CA ALA A 333 9.68 -3.03 -18.85
C ALA A 333 10.13 -1.60 -19.17
N THR A 334 10.66 -0.89 -18.17
CA THR A 334 11.17 0.48 -18.33
C THR A 334 12.29 0.55 -19.35
N VAL A 335 13.26 -0.38 -19.27
CA VAL A 335 14.38 -0.45 -20.23
C VAL A 335 13.91 -0.93 -21.59
N LEU A 336 13.03 -1.94 -21.65
CA LEU A 336 12.51 -2.47 -22.91
C LEU A 336 11.68 -1.43 -23.68
N ALA A 337 10.84 -0.66 -22.99
CA ALA A 337 10.06 0.42 -23.59
C ALA A 337 10.98 1.47 -24.22
N TYR A 338 12.08 1.82 -23.53
CA TYR A 338 13.09 2.74 -24.04
C TYR A 338 13.77 2.20 -25.31
N ASP A 339 14.31 0.98 -25.26
CA ASP A 339 15.06 0.42 -26.40
C ASP A 339 14.16 0.21 -27.63
N LEU A 340 12.93 -0.25 -27.42
CA LEU A 340 11.97 -0.37 -28.52
C LEU A 340 11.60 0.99 -29.10
N ALA A 341 11.49 2.03 -28.28
CA ALA A 341 11.28 3.40 -28.76
C ALA A 341 12.47 3.91 -29.58
N LYS A 342 13.71 3.64 -29.14
CA LYS A 342 14.93 3.99 -29.90
C LYS A 342 15.00 3.26 -31.25
N GLU A 343 14.44 2.06 -31.31
CA GLU A 343 14.30 1.29 -32.54
C GLU A 343 13.17 1.82 -33.44
N GLY A 344 12.27 2.67 -32.95
CA GLY A 344 11.14 3.24 -33.71
C GLY A 344 9.80 2.53 -33.52
N TYR A 345 9.65 1.70 -32.48
CA TYR A 345 8.34 1.21 -32.04
C TYR A 345 7.67 2.21 -31.10
N GLN A 346 6.34 2.19 -31.02
CA GLN A 346 5.62 2.72 -29.87
C GLN A 346 5.49 1.64 -28.80
N ALA A 347 6.10 1.87 -27.63
CA ALA A 347 6.11 0.93 -26.51
C ALA A 347 5.68 1.61 -25.21
N LEU A 348 4.70 1.02 -24.53
CA LEU A 348 4.14 1.52 -23.29
C LEU A 348 4.41 0.54 -22.16
N ASP A 349 5.17 0.95 -21.16
CA ASP A 349 5.19 0.26 -19.88
C ASP A 349 3.86 0.49 -19.14
N ILE A 350 3.01 -0.53 -19.14
CA ILE A 350 1.66 -0.50 -18.54
C ILE A 350 1.60 -1.16 -17.16
N GLY A 351 2.71 -1.76 -16.69
CA GLY A 351 2.81 -2.31 -15.33
C GLY A 351 1.61 -3.17 -14.91
N GLN A 352 1.03 -2.83 -13.76
CA GLN A 352 -0.07 -3.57 -13.14
C GLN A 352 -1.46 -3.01 -13.50
N LEU A 353 -1.59 -2.30 -14.62
CA LEU A 353 -2.85 -1.66 -15.04
C LEU A 353 -4.05 -2.61 -15.03
N ASP A 354 -3.83 -3.87 -15.40
CA ASP A 354 -4.88 -4.90 -15.42
C ASP A 354 -5.36 -5.29 -14.03
N ASN A 355 -4.46 -5.41 -13.04
CA ASN A 355 -4.86 -5.70 -11.66
C ASN A 355 -5.71 -4.57 -11.08
N GLU A 356 -5.33 -3.33 -11.37
CA GLU A 356 -6.09 -2.14 -10.97
C GLU A 356 -7.46 -2.09 -11.66
N TYR A 357 -7.53 -2.52 -12.92
CA TYR A 357 -8.79 -2.62 -13.64
C TYR A 357 -9.71 -3.71 -13.08
N GLU A 358 -9.17 -4.86 -12.70
CA GLU A 358 -9.93 -5.94 -12.06
C GLU A 358 -10.47 -5.53 -10.68
N TRP A 359 -9.68 -4.82 -9.89
CA TRP A 359 -10.13 -4.24 -8.63
C TRP A 359 -11.19 -3.15 -8.83
N TYR A 360 -11.04 -2.32 -9.86
CA TYR A 360 -12.02 -1.33 -10.24
C TYR A 360 -13.38 -1.96 -10.60
N LEU A 361 -13.38 -3.00 -11.47
CA LEU A 361 -14.58 -3.71 -11.87
C LEU A 361 -15.28 -4.43 -10.70
N ARG A 362 -14.52 -4.88 -9.70
CA ARG A 362 -15.05 -5.54 -8.49
C ARG A 362 -15.42 -4.56 -7.38
N GLU A 363 -15.20 -3.27 -7.59
CA GLU A 363 -15.36 -2.25 -6.56
C GLU A 363 -14.57 -2.56 -5.28
N ALA A 364 -13.38 -3.15 -5.42
CA ALA A 364 -12.59 -3.61 -4.29
C ALA A 364 -12.15 -2.44 -3.39
N GLU A 365 -12.27 -2.62 -2.07
CA GLU A 365 -11.81 -1.65 -1.07
C GLU A 365 -10.32 -1.85 -0.72
N GLU A 366 -9.83 -3.07 -0.90
CA GLU A 366 -8.46 -3.50 -0.65
C GLU A 366 -7.92 -4.38 -1.77
N ARG A 367 -6.61 -4.62 -1.78
CA ARG A 367 -5.98 -5.49 -2.76
C ARG A 367 -6.39 -6.93 -2.48
N ILE A 368 -7.20 -7.49 -3.37
CA ILE A 368 -7.70 -8.87 -3.29
C ILE A 368 -7.05 -9.74 -4.38
N GLU A 369 -7.03 -11.06 -4.14
CA GLU A 369 -6.62 -12.04 -5.16
C GLU A 369 -7.49 -11.89 -6.41
N ILE A 370 -6.87 -11.99 -7.58
CA ILE A 370 -7.56 -12.00 -8.87
C ILE A 370 -7.43 -13.41 -9.44
N PRO A 371 -8.55 -14.15 -9.56
CA PRO A 371 -8.52 -15.54 -10.03
C PRO A 371 -7.77 -15.66 -11.36
N GLY A 372 -6.77 -16.53 -11.39
CA GLY A 372 -6.02 -16.80 -12.60
C GLY A 372 -4.93 -15.80 -12.94
N LYS A 373 -4.62 -14.80 -12.10
CA LYS A 373 -3.61 -13.77 -12.37
C LYS A 373 -2.67 -13.55 -11.19
N MET A 374 -1.47 -13.07 -11.48
CA MET A 374 -0.48 -12.69 -10.47
C MET A 374 -0.76 -11.30 -9.90
N VAL A 375 -0.95 -11.23 -8.59
CA VAL A 375 -0.96 -10.00 -7.82
C VAL A 375 0.33 -9.91 -7.00
N ALA A 376 1.21 -8.95 -7.34
CA ALA A 376 2.55 -8.89 -6.75
C ALA A 376 2.55 -8.50 -5.27
N GLU A 377 1.51 -7.79 -4.82
CA GLU A 377 1.37 -7.31 -3.45
C GLU A 377 0.76 -8.33 -2.48
N ILE A 378 0.36 -9.52 -2.97
CA ILE A 378 -0.25 -10.58 -2.15
C ILE A 378 0.77 -11.70 -1.96
N ALA A 379 1.16 -11.94 -0.70
CA ALA A 379 2.16 -12.94 -0.32
C ALA A 379 1.63 -14.40 -0.30
N ALA A 380 0.33 -14.59 -0.48
CA ALA A 380 -0.30 -15.91 -0.43
C ALA A 380 -0.01 -16.75 -1.69
N GLU A 381 -0.13 -18.07 -1.56
CA GLU A 381 -0.18 -18.97 -2.72
C GLU A 381 -1.40 -18.62 -3.58
N GLN A 382 -1.15 -18.21 -4.82
CA GLN A 382 -2.20 -17.77 -5.75
C GLN A 382 -2.54 -18.88 -6.74
N LYS A 383 -3.81 -18.97 -7.13
CA LYS A 383 -4.28 -19.96 -8.11
C LYS A 383 -4.30 -19.38 -9.51
N PHE A 384 -3.65 -20.08 -10.44
CA PHE A 384 -3.51 -19.66 -11.84
C PHE A 384 -4.45 -20.37 -12.82
N GLU A 385 -5.63 -20.80 -12.36
CA GLU A 385 -6.67 -21.38 -13.22
C GLU A 385 -7.44 -20.28 -13.98
N ILE A 386 -7.68 -20.46 -15.27
CA ILE A 386 -8.45 -19.53 -16.11
C ILE A 386 -9.55 -20.25 -16.89
N ALA A 387 -10.70 -19.60 -17.02
CA ALA A 387 -11.83 -20.12 -17.78
C ALA A 387 -11.54 -20.13 -19.30
N ASP A 388 -10.89 -19.08 -19.81
CA ASP A 388 -10.65 -18.87 -21.25
C ASP A 388 -9.25 -19.30 -21.70
N GLU A 389 -8.82 -20.50 -21.28
CA GLU A 389 -7.45 -20.98 -21.54
C GLU A 389 -7.11 -21.05 -23.04
N ALA A 390 -8.08 -21.43 -23.88
CA ALA A 390 -7.92 -21.50 -25.33
C ALA A 390 -7.68 -20.12 -25.97
N VAL A 391 -8.42 -19.09 -25.53
CA VAL A 391 -8.25 -17.72 -26.04
C VAL A 391 -6.87 -17.20 -25.68
N TYR A 392 -6.47 -17.37 -24.42
CA TYR A 392 -5.14 -16.97 -23.95
C TYR A 392 -4.03 -17.69 -24.74
N LYS A 393 -4.10 -19.01 -24.88
CA LYS A 393 -3.11 -19.81 -25.61
C LYS A 393 -2.98 -19.40 -27.08
N ASN A 394 -4.08 -19.11 -27.76
CA ASN A 394 -4.07 -18.71 -29.17
C ASN A 394 -3.47 -17.32 -29.42
N GLN A 395 -3.34 -16.49 -28.38
CA GLN A 395 -2.69 -15.18 -28.49
C GLN A 395 -1.17 -15.28 -28.33
N ILE A 396 -0.62 -16.38 -27.83
CA ILE A 396 0.83 -16.53 -27.57
C ILE A 396 1.59 -16.75 -28.88
N ILE A 397 2.49 -15.82 -29.22
CA ILE A 397 3.33 -15.88 -30.42
C ILE A 397 4.79 -16.24 -30.11
N ALA A 398 5.22 -16.10 -28.86
CA ALA A 398 6.52 -16.54 -28.35
C ALA A 398 6.47 -16.77 -26.84
N ARG A 399 7.38 -17.63 -26.34
CA ARG A 399 7.54 -17.93 -24.92
C ARG A 399 9.01 -18.04 -24.59
N ILE A 400 9.45 -17.25 -23.62
CA ILE A 400 10.83 -17.15 -23.13
C ILE A 400 10.82 -17.64 -21.69
N VAL A 401 11.62 -18.67 -21.42
CA VAL A 401 11.71 -19.36 -20.11
C VAL A 401 13.01 -19.04 -19.41
#